data_AF-A0A117PTC5-F1
#
_entry.id   AF-A0A117PTC5-F1
#
_cell.length_a   1.000
_cell.length_b   1.000
_cell.length_c   1.000
_cell.angle_alpha   90.00
_cell.angle_beta   90.00
_cell.angle_gamma   90.00
#
_symmetry.space_group_name_H-M   'P 1'
#
loop_
_entity.id
_entity.type
_entity.pdbx_description
1 polymer ?
#
loop_
_entity_poly.entity_id
_entity_poly.type
_entity_poly.pdbx_seq_one_letter_code
_entity_poly.pdbx_strand_id
1 'polypeptide(L)'
;MNRTSLARTLVAAAAALLTAACGTAAGSSGQEPSAPPAPTTAAAPARVTHTLPRDPALMVLPATGAESRWTQGLDVFVQQVARTAAADCAHDEGIAPPGQEVPLAFISYAELPDLAFLGRHGFGHGTEVPVPTPAASPGAARSGGAAETRRCRAEGEAAGSAVRNVYLPVQRAWFGALTASRNDPAASRALRGLPGCLADRGYRVRDENAFFALVDSRLMNAPAADYAREDSALGSAYALCMRPVEAAREPVRRHLRERFLAEHAEQIRELRTALVPALRRAESTYGLRLAFPTP
;
A
#
# COMPACT_ATOMS: atom_id res chain seq x y z
N MET A 1 50.62 25.24 11.80
CA MET A 1 50.06 26.35 10.98
C MET A 1 48.56 26.17 10.87
N ASN A 2 47.83 27.29 10.94
CA ASN A 2 46.40 27.52 10.67
C ASN A 2 45.40 27.33 11.82
N ARG A 3 45.35 28.37 12.66
CA ARG A 3 44.13 28.94 13.26
C ARG A 3 43.31 29.66 12.18
N THR A 4 41.98 29.61 12.25
CA THR A 4 41.00 30.70 11.96
C THR A 4 39.60 30.12 12.10
N SER A 5 38.80 30.45 13.11
CA SER A 5 38.06 31.70 13.38
C SER A 5 36.60 31.62 12.91
N LEU A 6 35.69 31.68 13.89
CA LEU A 6 34.27 31.99 13.79
C LEU A 6 34.05 33.39 13.20
N ALA A 7 33.05 33.55 12.34
CA ALA A 7 32.41 34.84 12.09
C ALA A 7 30.91 34.66 11.82
N ARG A 8 30.09 35.29 12.66
CA ARG A 8 28.66 35.57 12.50
C ARG A 8 28.48 36.85 11.69
N THR A 9 27.44 36.93 10.85
CA THR A 9 26.76 38.17 10.36
C THR A 9 25.75 37.77 9.26
N LEU A 10 24.67 38.47 8.94
CA LEU A 10 23.62 39.21 9.65
C LEU A 10 22.45 39.32 8.63
N VAL A 11 21.25 39.60 9.12
CA VAL A 11 19.97 39.74 8.38
C VAL A 11 19.99 40.89 7.36
N ALA A 12 19.29 40.74 6.23
CA ALA A 12 18.60 41.85 5.57
C ALA A 12 17.40 41.37 4.73
N ALA A 13 16.21 41.86 5.09
CA ALA A 13 14.99 41.80 4.30
C ALA A 13 14.96 42.96 3.30
N ALA A 14 14.40 42.73 2.11
CA ALA A 14 13.94 43.80 1.22
C ALA A 14 12.65 43.36 0.52
N ALA A 15 11.57 44.07 0.82
CA ALA A 15 10.30 44.03 0.11
C ALA A 15 10.27 45.20 -0.89
N ALA A 16 9.73 45.00 -2.09
CA ALA A 16 9.05 46.04 -2.89
C ALA A 16 8.33 45.44 -4.12
N LEU A 17 7.00 45.31 -3.96
CA LEU A 17 5.91 45.89 -4.78
C LEU A 17 5.95 45.91 -6.33
N LEU A 18 4.85 45.36 -6.87
CA LEU A 18 3.96 45.84 -7.95
C LEU A 18 4.44 45.86 -9.41
N THR A 19 3.72 45.13 -10.25
CA THR A 19 2.94 45.74 -11.34
C THR A 19 1.80 44.81 -11.78
N ALA A 20 0.58 45.32 -11.68
CA ALA A 20 -0.61 44.78 -12.31
C ALA A 20 -0.56 45.05 -13.81
N ALA A 21 -0.92 44.07 -14.63
CA ALA A 21 -1.34 44.29 -16.00
C ALA A 21 -2.66 43.55 -16.23
N CYS A 22 -3.73 44.35 -16.29
CA CYS A 22 -5.01 43.94 -16.88
C CYS A 22 -4.82 43.86 -18.40
N GLY A 23 -5.22 42.73 -19.00
CA GLY A 23 -5.37 42.57 -20.43
C GLY A 23 -6.62 41.73 -20.71
N THR A 24 -7.69 42.40 -21.10
CA THR A 24 -8.93 41.82 -21.63
C THR A 24 -8.89 41.76 -23.16
N ALA A 25 -9.73 40.88 -23.72
CA ALA A 25 -10.04 40.61 -25.15
C ALA A 25 -9.24 39.43 -25.76
N ALA A 26 -9.80 38.47 -26.49
CA ALA A 26 -11.16 38.24 -26.99
C ALA A 26 -11.33 36.74 -27.33
N GLY A 27 -12.57 36.35 -27.62
CA GLY A 27 -13.05 34.98 -27.79
C GLY A 27 -12.21 34.02 -28.63
N SER A 28 -12.16 32.78 -28.15
CA SER A 28 -12.15 31.61 -29.02
C SER A 28 -13.11 30.58 -28.43
N SER A 29 -14.27 30.45 -29.06
CA SER A 29 -15.19 29.34 -28.90
C SER A 29 -14.49 28.08 -29.44
N GLY A 30 -13.79 27.37 -28.56
CA GLY A 30 -12.99 26.22 -28.93
C GLY A 30 -13.07 25.17 -27.85
N GLN A 31 -14.18 24.43 -27.86
CA GLN A 31 -14.29 23.04 -27.43
C GLN A 31 -13.51 22.72 -26.14
N GLU A 32 -14.19 22.85 -24.99
CA GLU A 32 -13.75 22.19 -23.76
C GLU A 32 -13.40 20.74 -24.09
N PRO A 33 -12.19 20.26 -23.74
CA PRO A 33 -11.89 18.84 -23.81
C PRO A 33 -12.96 18.13 -23.00
N SER A 34 -13.85 17.42 -23.69
CA SER A 34 -14.84 16.58 -23.04
C SER A 34 -14.08 15.61 -22.16
N ALA A 35 -14.20 15.80 -20.85
CA ALA A 35 -13.68 14.85 -19.89
C ALA A 35 -14.21 13.47 -20.30
N PRO A 36 -13.35 12.44 -20.36
CA PRO A 36 -13.82 11.09 -20.66
C PRO A 36 -14.94 10.74 -19.67
N PRO A 37 -16.01 10.05 -20.10
CA PRO A 37 -17.12 9.70 -19.24
C PRO A 37 -16.58 8.90 -18.04
N ALA A 38 -16.71 9.48 -16.85
CA ALA A 38 -16.39 8.79 -15.61
C ALA A 38 -17.38 7.62 -15.43
N PRO A 39 -16.94 6.48 -14.87
CA PRO A 39 -17.85 5.40 -14.51
C PRO A 39 -18.94 5.94 -13.58
N THR A 40 -20.21 5.70 -13.94
CA THR A 40 -21.39 6.31 -13.32
C THR A 40 -21.76 5.69 -11.96
N THR A 41 -21.10 4.59 -11.59
CA THR A 41 -21.33 3.84 -10.35
C THR A 41 -20.00 3.41 -9.76
N ALA A 42 -19.82 3.63 -8.46
CA ALA A 42 -18.71 3.08 -7.69
C ALA A 42 -18.64 1.56 -7.90
N ALA A 43 -17.43 1.04 -8.12
CA ALA A 43 -17.25 -0.40 -8.23
C ALA A 43 -17.63 -1.08 -6.90
N ALA A 44 -18.27 -2.23 -6.98
CA ALA A 44 -18.49 -3.06 -5.80
C ALA A 44 -17.14 -3.35 -5.11
N PRO A 45 -17.10 -3.46 -3.76
CA PRO A 45 -15.90 -3.86 -3.04
C PRO A 45 -15.34 -5.14 -3.65
N ALA A 46 -14.01 -5.23 -3.82
CA ALA A 46 -13.46 -6.47 -4.34
C ALA A 46 -13.68 -7.60 -3.33
N ARG A 47 -13.90 -8.80 -3.86
CA ARG A 47 -14.09 -9.99 -3.04
C ARG A 47 -12.75 -10.42 -2.44
N VAL A 48 -12.82 -11.22 -1.40
CA VAL A 48 -11.66 -11.94 -0.87
C VAL A 48 -11.67 -13.40 -1.30
N THR A 49 -10.48 -13.99 -1.42
CA THR A 49 -10.27 -15.43 -1.57
C THR A 49 -9.42 -15.96 -0.43
N HIS A 50 -9.62 -17.23 -0.10
CA HIS A 50 -8.84 -17.97 0.89
C HIS A 50 -7.90 -18.99 0.23
N THR A 51 -7.83 -18.99 -1.11
CA THR A 51 -7.00 -19.91 -1.87
C THR A 51 -5.55 -19.45 -1.83
N LEU A 52 -4.68 -20.34 -1.34
CA LEU A 52 -3.23 -20.15 -1.39
C LEU A 52 -2.71 -20.28 -2.83
N PRO A 53 -1.63 -19.57 -3.20
CA PRO A 53 -0.93 -19.85 -4.44
C PRO A 53 -0.34 -21.27 -4.41
N ARG A 54 -0.18 -21.88 -5.59
CA ARG A 54 0.45 -23.22 -5.72
C ARG A 54 1.87 -23.25 -5.14
N ASP A 55 2.62 -22.16 -5.34
CA ASP A 55 3.92 -21.95 -4.71
C ASP A 55 3.80 -20.84 -3.64
N PRO A 56 3.97 -21.16 -2.35
CA PRO A 56 3.93 -20.17 -1.26
C PRO A 56 4.95 -19.04 -1.40
N ALA A 57 6.05 -19.26 -2.14
CA ALA A 57 7.04 -18.22 -2.37
C ALA A 57 6.44 -17.00 -3.09
N LEU A 58 5.36 -17.15 -3.86
CA LEU A 58 4.66 -16.03 -4.51
C LEU A 58 4.03 -15.05 -3.51
N MET A 59 3.72 -15.48 -2.29
CA MET A 59 3.25 -14.59 -1.22
C MET A 59 4.35 -13.64 -0.74
N VAL A 60 5.62 -14.02 -0.94
CA VAL A 60 6.80 -13.31 -0.42
C VAL A 60 7.58 -12.61 -1.53
N LEU A 61 7.53 -13.16 -2.75
CA LEU A 61 8.29 -12.75 -3.92
C LEU A 61 7.37 -12.33 -5.10
N PRO A 62 6.51 -11.32 -4.92
CA PRO A 62 5.69 -10.83 -6.02
C PRO A 62 6.58 -10.19 -7.09
N ALA A 63 6.36 -10.54 -8.35
CA ALA A 63 7.00 -9.94 -9.53
C ALA A 63 6.00 -9.17 -10.42
N THR A 64 4.70 -9.37 -10.18
CA THR A 64 3.59 -8.70 -10.87
C THR A 64 2.68 -8.00 -9.86
N GLY A 65 1.88 -7.04 -10.33
CA GLY A 65 0.84 -6.41 -9.50
C GLY A 65 -0.18 -7.42 -8.96
N ALA A 66 -0.63 -8.36 -9.80
CA ALA A 66 -1.57 -9.40 -9.37
C ALA A 66 -1.02 -10.30 -8.27
N GLU A 67 0.26 -10.69 -8.36
CA GLU A 67 0.92 -11.47 -7.32
C GLU A 67 1.04 -10.71 -6.00
N SER A 68 1.18 -9.37 -6.04
CA SER A 68 1.31 -8.54 -4.84
C SER A 68 0.12 -8.70 -3.88
N ARG A 69 -1.06 -9.07 -4.36
CA ARG A 69 -2.26 -9.29 -3.52
C ARG A 69 -2.09 -10.42 -2.53
N TRP A 70 -1.31 -11.45 -2.87
CA TRP A 70 -0.95 -12.50 -1.92
C TRP A 70 -0.06 -11.97 -0.80
N THR A 71 0.88 -11.07 -1.14
CA THR A 71 1.73 -10.38 -0.15
C THR A 71 0.92 -9.45 0.73
N GLN A 72 -0.04 -8.70 0.17
CA GLN A 72 -0.95 -7.85 0.94
C GLN A 72 -1.75 -8.67 1.95
N GLY A 73 -2.30 -9.82 1.55
CA GLY A 73 -3.05 -10.68 2.47
C GLY A 73 -2.18 -11.33 3.53
N LEU A 74 -0.93 -11.67 3.21
CA LEU A 74 0.05 -12.13 4.20
C LEU A 74 0.33 -11.05 5.26
N ASP A 75 0.56 -9.80 4.84
CA ASP A 75 0.84 -8.69 5.74
C ASP A 75 -0.38 -8.31 6.61
N VAL A 76 -1.59 -8.33 6.04
CA VAL A 76 -2.83 -8.13 6.80
C VAL A 76 -3.03 -9.25 7.81
N PHE A 77 -2.79 -10.51 7.43
CA PHE A 77 -2.95 -11.64 8.34
C PHE A 77 -2.01 -11.55 9.55
N VAL A 78 -0.74 -11.16 9.35
CA VAL A 78 0.18 -10.92 10.47
C VAL A 78 -0.32 -9.82 11.41
N GLN A 79 -0.93 -8.76 10.87
CA GLN A 79 -1.54 -7.72 11.70
C GLN A 79 -2.79 -8.22 12.45
N GLN A 80 -3.60 -9.08 11.83
CA GLN A 80 -4.74 -9.73 12.49
C GLN A 80 -4.29 -10.63 13.65
N VAL A 81 -3.22 -11.41 13.44
CA VAL A 81 -2.60 -12.23 14.49
C VAL A 81 -2.19 -11.36 15.67
N ALA A 82 -1.47 -10.27 15.41
CA ALA A 82 -1.02 -9.36 16.46
C ALA A 82 -2.18 -8.72 17.23
N ARG A 83 -3.23 -8.28 16.53
CA ARG A 83 -4.41 -7.68 17.16
C ARG A 83 -5.20 -8.68 17.99
N THR A 84 -5.33 -9.91 17.50
CA THR A 84 -6.09 -10.97 18.18
C THR A 84 -5.37 -11.40 19.44
N ALA A 85 -4.07 -11.70 19.37
CA ALA A 85 -3.26 -12.03 20.55
C ALA A 85 -3.27 -10.91 21.62
N ALA A 86 -3.20 -9.64 21.20
CA ALA A 86 -3.30 -8.52 22.14
C ALA A 86 -4.70 -8.41 22.78
N ALA A 87 -5.76 -8.75 22.04
CA ALA A 87 -7.13 -8.78 22.54
C ALA A 87 -7.35 -9.96 23.50
N ASP A 88 -6.77 -11.12 23.21
CA ASP A 88 -6.84 -12.32 24.06
C ASP A 88 -6.12 -12.06 25.40
N CYS A 89 -4.91 -11.48 25.39
CA CYS A 89 -4.25 -11.05 26.63
C CYS A 89 -5.09 -10.06 27.44
N ALA A 90 -5.71 -9.07 26.77
CA ALA A 90 -6.55 -8.10 27.45
C ALA A 90 -7.80 -8.74 28.07
N HIS A 91 -8.38 -9.71 27.38
CA HIS A 91 -9.49 -10.50 27.86
C HIS A 91 -9.13 -11.28 29.13
N ASP A 92 -8.00 -12.00 29.11
CA ASP A 92 -7.50 -12.78 30.25
C ASP A 92 -7.21 -11.91 31.48
N GLU A 93 -6.79 -10.66 31.26
CA GLU A 93 -6.52 -9.67 32.30
C GLU A 93 -7.76 -8.88 32.75
N GLY A 94 -8.91 -9.15 32.13
CA GLY A 94 -10.19 -8.50 32.41
C GLY A 94 -10.22 -7.01 32.04
N ILE A 95 -9.37 -6.57 31.11
CA ILE A 95 -9.28 -5.17 30.67
C ILE A 95 -9.87 -4.97 29.28
N ALA A 96 -10.27 -3.74 28.99
CA ALA A 96 -10.63 -3.35 27.63
C ALA A 96 -9.43 -3.59 26.69
N PRO A 97 -9.67 -4.12 25.46
CA PRO A 97 -8.62 -4.35 24.50
C PRO A 97 -7.88 -3.04 24.18
N PRO A 98 -6.56 -3.07 23.94
CA PRO A 98 -5.81 -1.89 23.54
C PRO A 98 -6.49 -1.21 22.34
N GLY A 99 -6.71 0.11 22.43
CA GLY A 99 -7.36 0.87 21.38
C GLY A 99 -6.72 0.64 20.01
N GLN A 100 -7.55 0.37 19.00
CA GLN A 100 -7.11 0.24 17.61
C GLN A 100 -7.23 1.60 16.93
N GLU A 101 -6.10 2.27 16.67
CA GLU A 101 -6.10 3.61 16.08
C GLU A 101 -6.25 3.60 14.55
N VAL A 102 -5.90 2.48 13.89
CA VAL A 102 -5.90 2.39 12.43
C VAL A 102 -6.65 1.12 11.98
N PRO A 103 -7.67 1.21 11.12
CA PRO A 103 -8.32 0.05 10.52
C PRO A 103 -7.32 -0.81 9.72
N LEU A 104 -7.55 -2.12 9.66
CA LEU A 104 -6.78 -2.98 8.76
C LEU A 104 -7.19 -2.72 7.31
N ALA A 105 -6.21 -2.67 6.42
CA ALA A 105 -6.44 -2.53 4.99
C ALA A 105 -5.40 -3.34 4.20
N PHE A 106 -5.80 -3.83 3.03
CA PHE A 106 -4.86 -4.38 2.05
C PHE A 106 -4.15 -3.22 1.35
N ILE A 107 -2.94 -2.88 1.83
CA ILE A 107 -2.18 -1.73 1.34
C ILE A 107 -1.44 -2.11 0.07
N SER A 108 -1.63 -1.35 -1.01
CA SER A 108 -0.94 -1.57 -2.28
C SER A 108 0.56 -1.24 -2.19
N TYR A 109 1.40 -2.00 -2.91
CA TYR A 109 2.83 -1.69 -3.04
C TYR A 109 3.07 -0.84 -4.28
N ALA A 110 3.63 0.36 -4.11
CA ALA A 110 3.90 1.28 -5.22
C ALA A 110 4.92 0.70 -6.23
N GLU A 111 5.80 -0.19 -5.78
CA GLU A 111 6.78 -0.90 -6.60
C GLU A 111 6.16 -1.99 -7.50
N LEU A 112 4.96 -2.45 -7.16
CA LEU A 112 4.24 -3.54 -7.79
C LEU A 112 2.73 -3.19 -7.86
N PRO A 113 2.36 -2.09 -8.53
CA PRO A 113 0.98 -1.67 -8.56
C PRO A 113 0.15 -2.66 -9.39
N ASP A 114 -0.93 -3.18 -8.83
CA ASP A 114 -1.90 -3.92 -9.61
C ASP A 114 -2.80 -2.97 -10.39
N LEU A 115 -2.35 -2.63 -11.60
CA LEU A 115 -3.09 -1.68 -12.45
C LEU A 115 -4.49 -2.18 -12.80
N ALA A 116 -4.70 -3.50 -12.93
CA ALA A 116 -6.03 -4.04 -13.22
C ALA A 116 -6.98 -3.85 -12.02
N PHE A 117 -6.46 -4.02 -10.81
CA PHE A 117 -7.18 -3.77 -9.57
C PHE A 117 -7.48 -2.28 -9.38
N LEU A 118 -6.43 -1.46 -9.39
CA LEU A 118 -6.51 -0.02 -9.18
C LEU A 118 -7.45 0.63 -10.19
N GLY A 119 -7.40 0.16 -11.44
CA GLY A 119 -8.27 0.66 -12.50
C GLY A 119 -9.75 0.36 -12.30
N ARG A 120 -10.10 -0.65 -11.49
CA ARG A 120 -11.49 -0.99 -11.15
C ARG A 120 -11.91 -0.41 -9.80
N HIS A 121 -11.06 -0.51 -8.78
CA HIS A 121 -11.44 -0.30 -7.38
C HIS A 121 -10.84 0.97 -6.75
N GLY A 122 -10.01 1.73 -7.46
CA GLY A 122 -9.34 2.90 -6.89
C GLY A 122 -8.17 2.51 -5.96
N PHE A 123 -7.74 3.47 -5.15
CA PHE A 123 -6.65 3.36 -4.17
C PHE A 123 -7.13 3.02 -2.76
N GLY A 124 -8.31 3.51 -2.37
CA GLY A 124 -8.82 3.42 -0.99
C GLY A 124 -9.89 2.35 -0.76
N HIS A 125 -10.65 1.95 -1.79
CA HIS A 125 -11.83 1.06 -1.66
C HIS A 125 -11.64 -0.36 -2.20
N GLY A 126 -10.39 -0.81 -2.29
CA GLY A 126 -10.04 -2.09 -2.88
C GLY A 126 -10.82 -3.27 -2.31
N THR A 127 -10.79 -3.47 -1.00
CA THR A 127 -11.31 -4.69 -0.35
C THR A 127 -11.45 -4.46 1.15
N GLU A 128 -12.62 -4.79 1.72
CA GLU A 128 -12.75 -4.83 3.19
C GLU A 128 -12.00 -6.03 3.76
N VAL A 129 -11.18 -5.80 4.78
CA VAL A 129 -10.52 -6.88 5.52
C VAL A 129 -11.58 -7.61 6.34
N PRO A 130 -11.73 -8.94 6.20
CA PRO A 130 -12.65 -9.70 7.04
C PRO A 130 -12.32 -9.48 8.52
N VAL A 131 -13.29 -8.97 9.28
CA VAL A 131 -13.13 -8.74 10.71
C VAL A 131 -13.32 -10.08 11.44
N PRO A 132 -12.37 -10.51 12.28
CA PRO A 132 -12.57 -11.68 13.13
C PRO A 132 -13.83 -11.52 13.98
N THR A 133 -14.64 -12.58 14.11
CA THR A 133 -15.82 -12.53 14.99
C THR A 133 -15.32 -12.40 16.44
N PRO A 134 -15.74 -11.37 17.20
CA PRO A 134 -15.33 -11.27 18.60
C PRO A 134 -15.84 -12.48 19.38
N ALA A 135 -15.00 -13.05 20.24
CA ALA A 135 -15.50 -13.95 21.28
C ALA A 135 -16.51 -13.19 22.15
N ALA A 136 -17.61 -13.84 22.55
CA ALA A 136 -18.62 -13.21 23.38
C ALA A 136 -18.00 -12.74 24.71
N SER A 137 -17.98 -11.42 24.95
CA SER A 137 -17.43 -10.87 26.20
C SER A 137 -18.31 -11.19 27.40
N PRO A 138 -17.80 -11.85 28.45
CA PRO A 138 -18.47 -11.92 29.73
C PRO A 138 -18.23 -10.60 30.49
N GLY A 139 -19.24 -9.74 30.51
CA GLY A 139 -19.27 -8.53 31.35
C GLY A 139 -18.54 -7.29 30.81
N ALA A 140 -18.76 -6.15 31.48
CA ALA A 140 -18.10 -4.89 31.14
C ALA A 140 -16.64 -4.92 31.58
N ALA A 141 -15.71 -4.97 30.63
CA ALA A 141 -14.28 -4.93 30.90
C ALA A 141 -13.87 -3.59 31.53
N ARG A 142 -12.98 -3.63 32.53
CA ARG A 142 -12.44 -2.40 33.15
C ARG A 142 -11.43 -1.72 32.24
N SER A 143 -11.18 -0.43 32.46
CA SER A 143 -10.03 0.23 31.86
C SER A 143 -8.73 -0.35 32.43
N GLY A 144 -7.83 -0.82 31.56
CA GLY A 144 -6.50 -1.26 31.94
C GLY A 144 -5.55 -0.09 32.19
N GLY A 145 -4.63 -0.25 33.14
CA GLY A 145 -3.52 0.67 33.34
C GLY A 145 -2.55 0.67 32.16
N ALA A 146 -1.70 1.69 32.10
CA ALA A 146 -0.73 1.83 31.01
C ALA A 146 0.26 0.67 30.92
N ALA A 147 0.63 0.05 32.06
CA ALA A 147 1.52 -1.11 32.08
C ALA A 147 0.85 -2.37 31.52
N GLU A 148 -0.40 -2.65 31.91
CA GLU A 148 -1.18 -3.79 31.44
C GLU A 148 -1.42 -3.68 29.93
N THR A 149 -1.83 -2.50 29.47
CA THR A 149 -2.04 -2.21 28.04
C THR A 149 -0.76 -2.42 27.22
N ARG A 150 0.40 -1.97 27.73
CA ARG A 150 1.69 -2.17 27.06
C ARG A 150 2.09 -3.64 26.99
N ARG A 151 1.84 -4.41 28.06
CA ARG A 151 2.14 -5.85 28.09
C ARG A 151 1.33 -6.60 27.02
N CYS A 152 0.02 -6.38 26.95
CA CYS A 152 -0.81 -7.04 25.93
C CYS A 152 -0.48 -6.60 24.50
N ARG A 153 -0.09 -5.34 24.30
CA ARG A 153 0.43 -4.89 23.00
C ARG A 153 1.73 -5.64 22.63
N ALA A 154 2.67 -5.78 23.56
CA ALA A 154 3.92 -6.49 23.33
C ALA A 154 3.70 -7.99 23.02
N GLU A 155 2.71 -8.61 23.65
CA GLU A 155 2.31 -9.99 23.35
C GLU A 155 1.76 -10.12 21.93
N GLY A 156 0.89 -9.20 21.50
CA GLY A 156 0.45 -9.10 20.11
C GLY A 156 1.60 -8.92 19.13
N GLU A 157 2.53 -8.01 19.40
CA GLU A 157 3.71 -7.77 18.58
C GLU A 157 4.60 -9.03 18.48
N ALA A 158 4.76 -9.77 19.57
CA ALA A 158 5.50 -11.02 19.59
C ALA A 158 4.81 -12.11 18.75
N ALA A 159 3.49 -12.26 18.87
CA ALA A 159 2.70 -13.20 18.08
C ALA A 159 2.78 -12.92 16.57
N GLY A 160 2.60 -11.66 16.16
CA GLY A 160 2.77 -11.25 14.77
C GLY A 160 4.20 -11.47 14.27
N SER A 161 5.20 -11.12 15.09
CA SER A 161 6.61 -11.32 14.76
C SER A 161 6.99 -12.80 14.59
N ALA A 162 6.40 -13.71 15.38
CA ALA A 162 6.64 -15.14 15.25
C ALA A 162 6.25 -15.67 13.86
N VAL A 163 5.13 -15.22 13.30
CA VAL A 163 4.72 -15.55 11.92
C VAL A 163 5.62 -14.84 10.92
N ARG A 164 5.84 -13.54 11.11
CA ARG A 164 6.60 -12.68 10.18
C ARG A 164 8.04 -13.12 10.01
N ASN A 165 8.70 -13.57 11.07
CA ASN A 165 10.09 -14.00 11.06
C ASN A 165 10.36 -15.19 10.14
N VAL A 166 9.33 -15.96 9.79
CA VAL A 166 9.44 -17.08 8.83
C VAL A 166 9.76 -16.60 7.42
N TYR A 167 9.28 -15.42 7.02
CA TYR A 167 9.42 -14.94 5.63
C TYR A 167 10.14 -13.60 5.49
N LEU A 168 10.19 -12.80 6.55
CA LEU A 168 10.68 -11.42 6.50
C LEU A 168 12.13 -11.28 6.00
N PRO A 169 13.10 -12.13 6.38
CA PRO A 169 14.46 -12.01 5.85
C PRO A 169 14.50 -12.13 4.32
N VAL A 170 13.79 -13.13 3.78
CA VAL A 170 13.69 -13.36 2.33
C VAL A 170 12.93 -12.23 1.65
N GLN A 171 11.81 -11.78 2.23
CA GLN A 171 11.03 -10.67 1.71
C GLN A 171 11.87 -9.39 1.62
N ARG A 172 12.59 -9.03 2.68
CA ARG A 172 13.44 -7.82 2.71
C ARG A 172 14.51 -7.87 1.63
N ALA A 173 15.20 -9.01 1.49
CA ALA A 173 16.19 -9.19 0.45
C ALA A 173 15.57 -9.03 -0.96
N TRP A 174 14.39 -9.60 -1.17
CA TRP A 174 13.64 -9.47 -2.43
C TRP A 174 13.24 -8.04 -2.76
N PHE A 175 12.61 -7.32 -1.82
CA PHE A 175 12.23 -5.92 -2.05
C PHE A 175 13.46 -5.02 -2.24
N GLY A 176 14.59 -5.36 -1.62
CA GLY A 176 15.88 -4.74 -1.93
C GLY A 176 16.28 -4.94 -3.39
N ALA A 177 16.18 -6.17 -3.91
CA ALA A 177 16.49 -6.50 -5.30
C ALA A 177 15.51 -5.83 -6.30
N LEU A 178 14.23 -5.71 -5.95
CA LEU A 178 13.21 -5.08 -6.79
C LEU A 178 13.54 -3.62 -7.14
N THR A 179 14.29 -2.91 -6.30
CA THR A 179 14.70 -1.52 -6.57
C THR A 179 15.48 -1.39 -7.88
N ALA A 180 16.21 -2.44 -8.30
CA ALA A 180 16.94 -2.45 -9.57
C ALA A 180 16.03 -2.29 -10.79
N SER A 181 14.77 -2.78 -10.72
CA SER A 181 13.81 -2.66 -11.82
C SER A 181 13.39 -1.22 -12.12
N ARG A 182 13.54 -0.30 -11.14
CA ARG A 182 13.25 1.13 -11.34
C ARG A 182 14.23 1.78 -12.31
N ASN A 183 15.45 1.27 -12.36
CA ASN A 183 16.54 1.82 -13.17
C ASN A 183 16.54 1.26 -14.60
N ASP A 184 15.57 0.41 -14.96
CA ASP A 184 15.43 -0.06 -16.32
C ASP A 184 15.22 1.13 -17.29
N PRO A 185 16.02 1.25 -18.37
CA PRO A 185 15.91 2.39 -19.28
C PRO A 185 14.56 2.48 -20.01
N ALA A 186 13.91 1.35 -20.30
CA ALA A 186 12.61 1.34 -20.96
C ALA A 186 11.50 1.79 -20.00
N ALA A 187 11.52 1.30 -18.76
CA ALA A 187 10.62 1.77 -17.70
C ALA A 187 10.80 3.27 -17.43
N SER A 188 12.04 3.74 -17.35
CA SER A 188 12.36 5.17 -17.16
C SER A 188 11.88 6.04 -18.31
N ARG A 189 11.98 5.57 -19.57
CA ARG A 189 11.43 6.26 -20.74
C ARG A 189 9.91 6.33 -20.68
N ALA A 190 9.25 5.21 -20.37
CA ALA A 190 7.80 5.16 -20.25
C ALA A 190 7.29 6.09 -19.14
N LEU A 191 7.97 6.12 -17.99
CA LEU A 191 7.59 6.96 -16.86
C LEU A 191 7.65 8.45 -17.19
N ARG A 192 8.57 8.89 -18.05
CA ARG A 192 8.60 10.29 -18.53
C ARG A 192 7.38 10.68 -19.36
N GLY A 193 6.65 9.72 -19.93
CA GLY A 193 5.39 9.94 -20.63
C GLY A 193 4.18 10.07 -19.70
N LEU A 194 4.30 9.69 -18.43
CA LEU A 194 3.21 9.68 -17.46
C LEU A 194 2.50 11.06 -17.33
N PRO A 195 3.22 12.20 -17.18
CA PRO A 195 2.58 13.50 -17.07
C PRO A 195 1.71 13.86 -18.28
N GLY A 196 2.17 13.52 -19.50
CA GLY A 196 1.41 13.76 -20.73
C GLY A 196 0.11 12.95 -20.76
N CYS A 197 0.19 11.66 -20.49
CA CYS A 197 -1.00 10.80 -20.42
C CYS A 197 -2.01 11.24 -19.36
N LEU A 198 -1.52 11.68 -18.18
CA LEU A 198 -2.38 12.19 -17.12
C LEU A 198 -3.00 13.54 -17.50
N ALA A 199 -2.26 14.42 -18.20
CA ALA A 199 -2.77 15.70 -18.68
C ALA A 199 -3.89 15.52 -19.71
N ASP A 200 -3.77 14.54 -20.62
CA ASP A 200 -4.83 14.16 -21.58
C ASP A 200 -6.12 13.68 -20.88
N ARG A 201 -6.03 13.34 -19.59
CA ARG A 201 -7.13 12.91 -18.72
C ARG A 201 -7.60 14.00 -17.77
N GLY A 202 -7.08 15.23 -17.90
CA GLY A 202 -7.45 16.36 -17.07
C GLY A 202 -6.65 16.48 -15.77
N TYR A 203 -5.59 15.67 -15.56
CA TYR A 203 -4.75 15.72 -14.37
C TYR A 203 -3.38 16.33 -14.69
N ARG A 204 -3.21 17.62 -14.36
CA ARG A 204 -1.94 18.33 -14.58
C ARG A 204 -1.00 18.13 -13.39
N VAL A 205 -0.06 17.22 -13.53
CA VAL A 205 0.92 16.86 -12.51
C VAL A 205 2.31 16.75 -13.14
N ARG A 206 3.37 16.94 -12.35
CA ARG A 206 4.75 16.94 -12.86
C ARG A 206 5.35 15.55 -12.99
N ASP A 207 4.95 14.65 -12.11
CA ASP A 207 5.45 13.28 -12.00
C ASP A 207 4.45 12.41 -11.20
N GLU A 208 4.83 11.16 -10.97
CA GLU A 208 4.06 10.18 -10.20
C GLU A 208 3.82 10.63 -8.75
N ASN A 209 4.82 11.22 -8.09
CA ASN A 209 4.67 11.68 -6.70
C ASN A 209 3.68 12.85 -6.60
N ALA A 210 3.73 13.79 -7.55
CA ALA A 210 2.77 14.88 -7.65
C ALA A 210 1.34 14.36 -7.94
N PHE A 211 1.21 13.25 -8.67
CA PHE A 211 -0.07 12.57 -8.83
C PHE A 211 -0.59 11.99 -7.51
N PHE A 212 0.24 11.27 -6.75
CA PHE A 212 -0.20 10.75 -5.46
C PHE A 212 -0.52 11.85 -4.44
N ALA A 213 0.22 12.96 -4.43
CA ALA A 213 -0.14 14.13 -3.63
C ALA A 213 -1.52 14.73 -4.03
N LEU A 214 -1.85 14.71 -5.33
CA LEU A 214 -3.17 15.10 -5.81
C LEU A 214 -4.25 14.09 -5.37
N VAL A 215 -3.96 12.79 -5.43
CA VAL A 215 -4.87 11.73 -4.95
C VAL A 215 -5.19 11.95 -3.48
N ASP A 216 -4.17 12.08 -2.63
CA ASP A 216 -4.34 12.31 -1.19
C ASP A 216 -5.18 13.57 -0.93
N SER A 217 -4.85 14.67 -1.61
CA SER A 217 -5.60 15.92 -1.49
C SER A 217 -7.07 15.75 -1.91
N ARG A 218 -7.36 15.08 -3.03
CA ARG A 218 -8.73 14.89 -3.49
C ARG A 218 -9.53 13.98 -2.57
N LEU A 219 -8.97 12.85 -2.18
CA LEU A 219 -9.68 11.87 -1.35
C LEU A 219 -9.93 12.39 0.07
N MET A 220 -9.00 13.15 0.65
CA MET A 220 -9.20 13.76 1.98
C MET A 220 -10.22 14.89 1.99
N ASN A 221 -10.48 15.53 0.84
CA ASN A 221 -11.44 16.63 0.72
C ASN A 221 -12.75 16.24 0.02
N ALA A 222 -12.85 15.00 -0.46
CA ALA A 222 -14.05 14.51 -1.13
C ALA A 222 -15.21 14.33 -0.12
N PRO A 223 -16.43 14.79 -0.44
CA PRO A 223 -17.61 14.41 0.31
C PRO A 223 -17.75 12.88 0.36
N ALA A 224 -18.24 12.33 1.47
CA ALA A 224 -18.37 10.87 1.65
C ALA A 224 -19.18 10.19 0.52
N ALA A 225 -20.20 10.88 -0.02
CA ALA A 225 -21.02 10.39 -1.12
C ALA A 225 -20.27 10.30 -2.47
N ASP A 226 -19.20 11.09 -2.64
CA ASP A 226 -18.43 11.18 -3.88
C ASP A 226 -17.10 10.41 -3.80
N TYR A 227 -16.64 10.07 -2.59
CA TYR A 227 -15.33 9.44 -2.36
C TYR A 227 -15.07 8.27 -3.31
N ALA A 228 -15.97 7.28 -3.35
CA ALA A 228 -15.75 6.06 -4.12
C ALA A 228 -15.71 6.31 -5.64
N ARG A 229 -16.45 7.33 -6.11
CA ARG A 229 -16.43 7.76 -7.52
C ARG A 229 -15.10 8.44 -7.86
N GLU A 230 -14.65 9.38 -7.03
CA GLU A 230 -13.37 10.08 -7.22
C GLU A 230 -12.18 9.10 -7.15
N ASP A 231 -12.18 8.19 -6.19
CA ASP A 231 -11.15 7.15 -6.01
C ASP A 231 -11.04 6.24 -7.24
N SER A 232 -12.19 5.75 -7.74
CA SER A 232 -12.24 4.93 -8.94
C SER A 232 -11.76 5.68 -10.19
N ALA A 233 -12.15 6.96 -10.36
CA ALA A 233 -11.72 7.78 -11.49
C ALA A 233 -10.20 8.01 -11.48
N LEU A 234 -9.63 8.36 -10.31
CA LEU A 234 -8.18 8.53 -10.14
C LEU A 234 -7.43 7.22 -10.38
N GLY A 235 -7.91 6.11 -9.82
CA GLY A 235 -7.32 4.78 -10.02
C GLY A 235 -7.34 4.33 -11.48
N SER A 236 -8.45 4.56 -12.20
CA SER A 236 -8.58 4.26 -13.62
C SER A 236 -7.62 5.08 -14.49
N ALA A 237 -7.49 6.37 -14.20
CA ALA A 237 -6.56 7.25 -14.91
C ALA A 237 -5.11 6.79 -14.71
N TYR A 238 -4.71 6.54 -13.47
CA TYR A 238 -3.38 6.04 -13.13
C TYR A 238 -3.10 4.68 -13.77
N ALA A 239 -4.02 3.72 -13.65
CA ALA A 239 -3.89 2.39 -14.21
C ALA A 239 -3.67 2.39 -15.72
N LEU A 240 -4.38 3.25 -16.45
CA LEU A 240 -4.17 3.37 -17.88
C LEU A 240 -2.81 3.97 -18.20
N CYS A 241 -2.43 5.06 -17.55
CA CYS A 241 -1.19 5.77 -17.85
C CYS A 241 0.08 5.03 -17.38
N MET A 242 -0.01 4.21 -16.34
CA MET A 242 1.10 3.39 -15.86
C MET A 242 1.27 2.08 -16.60
N ARG A 243 0.30 1.67 -17.43
CA ARG A 243 0.37 0.41 -18.19
C ARG A 243 1.67 0.26 -19.01
N PRO A 244 2.15 1.28 -19.75
CA PRO A 244 3.42 1.16 -20.47
C PRO A 244 4.63 1.02 -19.54
N VAL A 245 4.58 1.64 -18.35
CA VAL A 245 5.66 1.56 -17.35
C VAL A 245 5.75 0.15 -16.78
N GLU A 246 4.61 -0.42 -16.37
CA GLU A 246 4.58 -1.77 -15.81
C GLU A 246 4.82 -2.86 -16.86
N ALA A 247 4.42 -2.63 -18.11
CA ALA A 247 4.79 -3.51 -19.23
C ALA A 247 6.31 -3.61 -19.44
N ALA A 248 7.06 -2.55 -19.12
CA ALA A 248 8.53 -2.56 -19.16
C ALA A 248 9.14 -3.15 -17.88
N ARG A 249 8.60 -2.85 -16.69
CA ARG A 249 9.14 -3.32 -15.40
C ARG A 249 8.89 -4.81 -15.15
N GLU A 250 7.72 -5.32 -15.52
CA GLU A 250 7.31 -6.69 -15.18
C GLU A 250 8.25 -7.79 -15.71
N PRO A 251 8.68 -7.77 -16.99
CA PRO A 251 9.66 -8.74 -17.49
C PRO A 251 10.98 -8.70 -16.71
N VAL A 252 11.46 -7.51 -16.36
CA VAL A 252 12.69 -7.33 -15.57
C VAL A 252 12.50 -7.94 -14.17
N ARG A 253 11.38 -7.68 -13.51
CA ARG A 253 11.07 -8.26 -12.18
C ARG A 253 10.95 -9.77 -12.23
N ARG A 254 10.35 -10.35 -13.29
CA ARG A 254 10.28 -11.81 -13.45
C ARG A 254 11.66 -12.44 -13.60
N HIS A 255 12.51 -11.86 -14.44
CA HIS A 255 13.88 -12.35 -14.59
C HIS A 255 14.71 -12.20 -13.30
N LEU A 256 14.56 -11.07 -12.60
CA LEU A 256 15.16 -10.89 -11.28
C LEU A 256 14.68 -11.94 -10.28
N ARG A 257 13.40 -12.31 -10.30
CA ARG A 257 12.86 -13.37 -9.44
C ARG A 257 13.48 -14.72 -9.75
N GLU A 258 13.59 -15.10 -11.02
CA GLU A 258 14.22 -16.35 -11.43
C GLU A 258 15.66 -16.45 -10.90
N ARG A 259 16.43 -15.37 -11.06
CA ARG A 259 17.78 -15.29 -10.51
C ARG A 259 17.81 -15.35 -8.99
N PHE A 260 16.95 -14.58 -8.33
CA PHE A 260 16.86 -14.56 -6.86
C PHE A 260 16.51 -15.95 -6.30
N LEU A 261 15.59 -16.67 -6.94
CA LEU A 261 15.24 -18.03 -6.57
C LEU A 261 16.42 -19.01 -6.69
N ALA A 262 17.30 -18.82 -7.68
CA ALA A 262 18.51 -19.63 -7.86
C ALA A 262 19.60 -19.25 -6.85
N GLU A 263 19.86 -17.95 -6.67
CA GLU A 263 20.88 -17.41 -5.77
C GLU A 263 20.55 -17.68 -4.28
N HIS A 264 19.26 -17.81 -3.93
CA HIS A 264 18.78 -18.07 -2.57
C HIS A 264 18.07 -19.42 -2.41
N ALA A 265 18.43 -20.42 -3.21
CA ALA A 265 17.71 -21.70 -3.30
C ALA A 265 17.45 -22.38 -1.93
N GLU A 266 18.43 -22.34 -1.02
CA GLU A 266 18.30 -22.90 0.33
C GLU A 266 17.24 -22.17 1.16
N GLN A 267 17.32 -20.84 1.24
CA GLN A 267 16.36 -20.03 1.98
C GLN A 267 14.95 -20.14 1.40
N ILE A 268 14.83 -20.28 0.08
CA ILE A 268 13.54 -20.49 -0.58
C ILE A 268 12.96 -21.87 -0.26
N ARG A 269 13.81 -22.90 -0.20
CA ARG A 269 13.39 -24.25 0.21
C ARG A 269 12.90 -24.23 1.66
N GLU A 270 13.65 -23.62 2.58
CA GLU A 270 13.22 -23.43 3.97
C GLU A 270 11.88 -22.69 4.04
N LEU A 271 11.77 -21.56 3.34
CA LEU A 271 10.53 -20.77 3.27
C LEU A 271 9.33 -21.62 2.83
N ARG A 272 9.48 -22.37 1.73
CA ARG A 272 8.40 -23.23 1.19
C ARG A 272 7.97 -24.30 2.19
N THR A 273 8.90 -24.84 2.97
CA THR A 273 8.58 -25.85 4.00
C THR A 273 7.96 -25.25 5.25
N ALA A 274 8.34 -24.03 5.64
CA ALA A 274 7.97 -23.45 6.93
C ALA A 274 6.73 -22.54 6.87
N LEU A 275 6.53 -21.82 5.76
CA LEU A 275 5.54 -20.75 5.68
C LEU A 275 4.11 -21.24 5.87
N VAL A 276 3.65 -22.19 5.04
CA VAL A 276 2.26 -22.67 5.12
C VAL A 276 1.96 -23.30 6.49
N PRO A 277 2.81 -24.18 7.06
CA PRO A 277 2.60 -24.67 8.41
C PRO A 277 2.52 -23.57 9.47
N ALA A 278 3.36 -22.53 9.39
CA ALA A 278 3.30 -21.40 10.32
C ALA A 278 1.97 -20.62 10.21
N LEU A 279 1.51 -20.37 8.99
CA LEU A 279 0.22 -19.71 8.74
C LEU A 279 -0.95 -20.54 9.29
N ARG A 280 -0.98 -21.86 9.02
CA ARG A 280 -2.03 -22.74 9.53
C ARG A 280 -2.05 -22.85 11.05
N ARG A 281 -0.87 -22.87 11.69
CA ARG A 281 -0.78 -22.81 13.16
C ARG A 281 -1.39 -21.52 13.69
N ALA A 282 -1.03 -20.37 13.11
CA ALA A 282 -1.58 -19.08 13.53
C ALA A 282 -3.10 -18.98 13.30
N GLU A 283 -3.62 -19.48 12.17
CA GLU A 283 -5.07 -19.56 11.92
C GLU A 283 -5.77 -20.36 13.02
N SER A 284 -5.23 -21.54 13.37
CA SER A 284 -5.80 -22.40 14.41
C SER A 284 -5.70 -21.79 15.81
N THR A 285 -4.57 -21.18 16.16
CA THR A 285 -4.34 -20.62 17.50
C THR A 285 -5.23 -19.41 17.78
N TYR A 286 -5.40 -18.52 16.79
CA TYR A 286 -6.09 -17.25 16.98
C TYR A 286 -7.50 -17.22 16.36
N GLY A 287 -8.01 -18.36 15.89
CA GLY A 287 -9.34 -18.43 15.25
C GLY A 287 -9.45 -17.55 13.99
N LEU A 288 -8.35 -17.38 13.27
CA LEU A 288 -8.26 -16.51 12.09
C LEU A 288 -8.35 -17.30 10.80
N ARG A 289 -8.66 -16.59 9.71
CA ARG A 289 -8.61 -17.16 8.36
C ARG A 289 -7.89 -16.20 7.42
N LEU A 290 -6.81 -16.68 6.82
CA LEU A 290 -6.02 -15.95 5.84
C LEU A 290 -6.89 -15.63 4.61
N ALA A 291 -6.82 -14.38 4.17
CA ALA A 291 -7.62 -13.85 3.07
C ALA A 291 -6.77 -12.95 2.16
N PHE A 292 -7.09 -12.96 0.87
CA PHE A 292 -6.42 -12.18 -0.17
C PHE A 292 -7.44 -11.44 -1.04
N PRO A 293 -7.16 -10.22 -1.50
CA PRO A 293 -7.98 -9.56 -2.52
C PRO A 293 -8.04 -10.40 -3.80
N THR A 294 -9.24 -10.64 -4.36
CA THR A 294 -9.42 -11.46 -5.58
C THR A 294 -8.94 -10.73 -6.84
N PRO A 295 -8.13 -11.37 -7.71
CA PRO A 295 -7.64 -10.86 -9.01
C PRO A 295 -8.63 -10.06 -9.86
#